data_AF-A0A024FW96-F1
#
_entry.id   AF-A0A024FW96-F1
#
_cell.length_a   1.000
_cell.length_b   1.000
_cell.length_c   1.000
_cell.angle_alpha   90.00
_cell.angle_beta   90.00
_cell.angle_gamma   90.00
#
_symmetry.space_group_name_H-M   'P 1'
#
loop_
_entity.id
_entity.type
_entity.pdbx_description
1 polymer ?
#
loop_
_entity_poly.entity_id
_entity_poly.type
_entity_poly.pdbx_seq_one_letter_code
_entity_poly.pdbx_strand_id
1 'polypeptide(L)'
;MLRRLHACSRIGRQAAAIAIFGGSCLTCSYSEGRIYSSGEILGRGVRLEFWKAKHPNIVILDLDHEIVRLGMTRVRKAECEGENFIHDANAIMRTVVNFALAELPKNDDIVVTTSEGHQCKGSELACLIYGVSMATSPVIQRELQQVLRDVLPSDSVLSCVQIEQGRNGCYKFLASTSPDTIEDHEILVLIPEISDVECVIGFIHYLAQHGVEKDKITVATLVIHREAADKFCQVCKETRLVTASFDAAKGSDGYIVPGIGNFEERYASLVSDTSCDNQDLSCSSQSR
;
A
#
# COMPACT_ATOMS: atom_id res chain seq x y z
N MET A 1 63.59 3.44 -50.33
CA MET A 1 63.70 4.83 -49.84
C MET A 1 63.00 4.88 -48.47
N LEU A 2 63.79 4.95 -47.39
CA LEU A 2 63.33 4.97 -46.00
C LEU A 2 62.56 6.26 -45.65
N ARG A 3 61.48 6.15 -44.87
CA ARG A 3 61.06 7.13 -43.83
C ARG A 3 60.32 6.36 -42.73
N ARG A 4 61.00 5.98 -41.64
CA ARG A 4 61.09 6.67 -40.33
C ARG A 4 59.73 6.98 -39.66
N LEU A 5 59.42 6.14 -38.66
CA LEU A 5 59.08 6.44 -37.27
C LEU A 5 58.17 7.64 -36.97
N HIS A 6 57.03 7.37 -36.32
CA HIS A 6 56.69 8.01 -35.05
C HIS A 6 55.94 7.04 -34.14
N ALA A 7 56.56 6.77 -32.99
CA ALA A 7 55.98 6.08 -31.86
C ALA A 7 55.09 7.04 -31.05
N CYS A 8 53.97 6.53 -30.53
CA CYS A 8 53.31 7.14 -29.38
C CYS A 8 52.82 6.02 -28.45
N SER A 9 53.63 5.76 -27.43
CA SER A 9 53.32 4.87 -26.32
C SER A 9 52.40 5.57 -25.32
N ARG A 10 51.24 4.99 -25.03
CA ARG A 10 50.53 5.24 -23.77
C ARG A 10 50.33 3.93 -23.04
N ILE A 11 51.08 3.82 -21.94
CA ILE A 11 51.05 2.78 -20.93
C ILE A 11 49.76 2.97 -20.13
N GLY A 12 48.77 2.11 -20.36
CA GLY A 12 47.59 1.97 -19.50
C GLY A 12 47.85 0.87 -18.48
N ARG A 13 48.02 1.24 -17.22
CA ARG A 13 48.16 0.32 -16.07
C ARG A 13 46.91 -0.57 -15.98
N GLN A 14 47.09 -1.88 -16.09
CA GLN A 14 46.07 -2.84 -15.66
C GLN A 14 46.12 -2.93 -14.12
N ALA A 15 45.05 -2.49 -13.47
CA ALA A 15 44.81 -2.80 -12.06
C ALA A 15 43.89 -4.04 -12.02
N ALA A 16 44.47 -5.19 -11.69
CA ALA A 16 43.71 -6.38 -11.33
C ALA A 16 43.11 -6.15 -9.93
N ALA A 17 41.80 -5.92 -9.87
CA ALA A 17 41.07 -5.93 -8.61
C ALA A 17 40.55 -7.35 -8.35
N ILE A 18 41.13 -7.99 -7.34
CA ILE A 18 40.68 -9.26 -6.77
C ILE A 18 39.34 -8.98 -6.06
N ALA A 19 38.24 -9.53 -6.60
CA ALA A 19 36.94 -9.46 -5.95
C ALA A 19 36.87 -10.48 -4.80
N ILE A 20 36.93 -9.97 -3.57
CA ILE A 20 36.66 -10.75 -2.35
C ILE A 20 35.15 -10.93 -2.25
N PHE A 21 34.71 -12.19 -2.17
CA PHE A 21 33.33 -12.58 -1.91
C PHE A 21 32.83 -11.98 -0.60
N GLY A 22 31.80 -11.13 -0.67
CA GLY A 22 31.10 -10.62 0.50
C GLY A 22 29.82 -9.88 0.10
N GLY A 23 28.66 -10.46 0.43
CA GLY A 23 27.35 -9.80 0.46
C GLY A 23 26.89 -9.13 -0.83
N SER A 24 26.18 -9.87 -1.70
CA SER A 24 25.46 -9.27 -2.82
C SER A 24 24.31 -8.39 -2.31
N CYS A 25 24.59 -7.12 -2.08
CA CYS A 25 23.57 -6.08 -2.20
C CYS A 25 23.15 -6.09 -3.68
N LEU A 26 21.98 -6.66 -3.98
CA LEU A 26 21.39 -6.59 -5.31
C LEU A 26 21.01 -5.14 -5.56
N THR A 27 21.95 -4.34 -6.08
CA THR A 27 21.60 -3.09 -6.74
C THR A 27 20.74 -3.48 -7.94
N CYS A 28 19.43 -3.28 -7.83
CA CYS A 28 18.51 -3.44 -8.97
C CYS A 28 18.88 -2.37 -10.00
N SER A 29 19.76 -2.71 -10.95
CA SER A 29 19.97 -1.88 -12.13
C SER A 29 18.69 -1.92 -12.95
N TYR A 30 18.04 -0.76 -13.11
CA TYR A 30 16.96 -0.60 -14.07
C TYR A 30 17.47 -1.02 -15.45
N SER A 31 16.96 -2.12 -15.98
CA SER A 31 17.28 -2.59 -17.32
C SER A 31 16.01 -2.55 -18.16
N GLU A 32 16.03 -1.71 -19.19
CA GLU A 32 14.96 -1.58 -20.18
C GLU A 32 14.60 -2.97 -20.73
N GLY A 33 13.31 -3.31 -20.72
CA GLY A 33 12.81 -4.63 -21.14
C GLY A 33 12.86 -5.75 -20.09
N ARG A 34 13.24 -5.49 -18.84
CA ARG A 34 13.11 -6.49 -17.76
C ARG A 34 11.64 -6.80 -17.48
N ILE A 35 11.32 -8.09 -17.47
CA ILE A 35 10.04 -8.60 -16.98
C ILE A 35 10.18 -8.80 -15.47
N TYR A 36 9.29 -8.18 -14.72
CA TYR A 36 9.22 -8.32 -13.26
C TYR A 36 8.11 -9.28 -12.88
N SER A 37 8.28 -9.97 -11.75
CA SER A 37 7.20 -10.71 -11.11
C SER A 37 7.10 -10.31 -9.63
N SER A 38 5.88 -10.12 -9.12
CA SER A 38 5.67 -9.91 -7.69
C SER A 38 6.27 -11.05 -6.88
N GLY A 39 6.91 -10.71 -5.76
CA GLY A 39 7.61 -11.63 -4.88
C GLY A 39 8.87 -12.28 -5.46
N GLU A 40 9.29 -11.98 -6.70
CA GLU A 40 10.48 -12.57 -7.33
C GLU A 40 11.72 -12.47 -6.45
N ILE A 41 11.89 -11.31 -5.79
CA ILE A 41 13.04 -11.00 -4.94
C ILE A 41 13.11 -11.85 -3.66
N LEU A 42 11.97 -12.40 -3.22
CA LEU A 42 11.88 -13.33 -2.10
C LEU A 42 12.41 -14.72 -2.49
N GLY A 43 12.49 -15.02 -3.80
CA GLY A 43 12.83 -16.33 -4.31
C GLY A 43 11.62 -17.27 -4.31
N ARG A 44 11.87 -18.58 -4.38
CA ARG A 44 10.84 -19.63 -4.36
C ARG A 44 11.20 -20.75 -3.38
N GLY A 45 10.20 -21.56 -3.03
CA GLY A 45 10.36 -22.71 -2.13
C GLY A 45 10.91 -22.29 -0.77
N VAL A 46 11.93 -22.99 -0.27
CA VAL A 46 12.50 -22.80 1.07
C VAL A 46 12.89 -21.35 1.36
N ARG A 47 13.38 -20.60 0.37
CA ARG A 47 13.80 -19.20 0.58
C ARG A 47 12.62 -18.27 0.87
N LEU A 48 11.49 -18.48 0.18
CA LEU A 48 10.27 -17.74 0.42
C LEU A 48 9.69 -18.09 1.80
N GLU A 49 9.62 -19.38 2.13
CA GLU A 49 9.11 -19.84 3.44
C GLU A 49 9.97 -19.31 4.60
N PHE A 50 11.30 -19.30 4.45
CA PHE A 50 12.19 -18.73 5.45
C PHE A 50 11.97 -17.21 5.63
N TRP A 51 11.70 -16.49 4.54
CA TRP A 51 11.40 -15.06 4.62
C TRP A 51 10.04 -14.83 5.29
N LYS A 52 8.98 -15.56 4.91
CA LYS A 52 7.66 -15.50 5.56
C LYS A 52 7.78 -15.80 7.07
N ALA A 53 8.56 -16.81 7.46
CA ALA A 53 8.79 -17.15 8.86
C ALA A 53 9.55 -16.07 9.65
N LYS A 54 10.48 -15.35 8.99
CA LYS A 54 11.22 -14.23 9.59
C LYS A 54 10.36 -12.97 9.72
N HIS A 55 9.34 -12.83 8.87
CA HIS A 55 8.48 -11.67 8.75
C HIS A 55 7.01 -12.08 8.91
N PRO A 56 6.59 -12.60 10.08
CA PRO A 56 5.23 -13.13 10.27
C PRO A 56 4.16 -12.03 10.28
N ASN A 57 4.56 -10.77 10.44
CA ASN A 57 3.66 -9.63 10.51
C ASN A 57 3.35 -9.01 9.13
N ILE A 58 3.79 -9.64 8.03
CA ILE A 58 3.43 -9.23 6.67
C ILE A 58 2.80 -10.39 5.89
N VAL A 59 1.65 -10.12 5.27
CA VAL A 59 0.91 -11.05 4.41
C VAL A 59 0.95 -10.50 2.98
N ILE A 60 1.42 -11.33 2.03
CA ILE A 60 1.52 -10.98 0.61
C ILE A 60 0.52 -11.82 -0.17
N LEU A 61 -0.51 -11.18 -0.69
CA LEU A 61 -1.71 -11.89 -1.16
C LEU A 61 -1.56 -12.49 -2.56
N ASP A 62 -0.93 -11.82 -3.52
CA ASP A 62 -0.85 -12.31 -4.91
C ASP A 62 0.02 -13.57 -5.13
N LEU A 63 0.79 -13.95 -4.10
CA LEU A 63 1.50 -15.23 -4.08
C LEU A 63 0.52 -16.41 -3.98
N ASP A 64 -0.54 -16.24 -3.20
CA ASP A 64 -1.45 -17.30 -2.79
C ASP A 64 -2.86 -17.13 -3.40
N HIS A 65 -3.22 -15.92 -3.88
CA HIS A 65 -4.56 -15.60 -4.38
C HIS A 65 -4.57 -15.08 -5.82
N GLU A 66 -5.11 -15.90 -6.74
CA GLU A 66 -5.19 -15.57 -8.17
C GLU A 66 -6.09 -14.35 -8.44
N ILE A 67 -7.18 -14.17 -7.68
CA ILE A 67 -8.06 -13.00 -7.84
C ILE A 67 -7.31 -11.69 -7.60
N VAL A 68 -6.37 -11.69 -6.64
CA VAL A 68 -5.52 -10.54 -6.33
C VAL A 68 -4.55 -10.30 -7.48
N ARG A 69 -3.92 -11.37 -8.01
CA ARG A 69 -3.02 -11.28 -9.18
C ARG A 69 -3.72 -10.72 -10.42
N LEU A 70 -4.96 -11.15 -10.69
CA LEU A 70 -5.77 -10.64 -11.80
C LEU A 70 -6.12 -9.15 -11.62
N GLY A 71 -6.53 -8.74 -10.41
CA GLY A 71 -6.80 -7.34 -10.08
C GLY A 71 -5.55 -6.47 -10.22
N MET A 72 -4.44 -6.91 -9.62
CA MET A 72 -3.13 -6.24 -9.71
C MET A 72 -2.66 -6.12 -11.16
N THR A 73 -2.88 -7.14 -12.00
CA THR A 73 -2.53 -7.07 -13.42
C THR A 73 -3.30 -5.94 -14.13
N ARG A 74 -4.60 -5.75 -13.85
CA ARG A 74 -5.38 -4.69 -14.50
C ARG A 74 -4.95 -3.30 -14.07
N VAL A 75 -4.77 -3.06 -12.76
CA VAL A 75 -4.31 -1.75 -12.26
C VAL A 75 -2.87 -1.43 -12.68
N ARG A 76 -2.03 -2.42 -12.98
CA ARG A 76 -0.67 -2.21 -13.48
C ARG A 76 -0.60 -1.82 -14.96
N LYS A 77 -1.63 -2.12 -15.75
CA LYS A 77 -1.65 -1.75 -17.18
C LYS A 77 -1.57 -0.24 -17.32
N ALA A 78 -0.65 0.24 -18.14
CA ALA A 78 -0.51 1.66 -18.43
C ALA A 78 -1.75 2.22 -19.14
N GLU A 79 -2.40 1.40 -19.96
CA GLU A 79 -3.60 1.78 -20.73
C GLU A 79 -4.89 1.78 -19.87
N CYS A 80 -4.81 1.34 -18.62
CA CYS A 80 -5.92 1.39 -17.68
C CYS A 80 -5.92 2.77 -16.99
N GLU A 81 -6.78 3.67 -17.46
CA GLU A 81 -6.88 5.06 -16.98
C GLU A 81 -8.34 5.45 -16.70
N GLY A 82 -8.54 6.60 -16.06
CA GLY A 82 -9.88 7.17 -15.81
C GLY A 82 -10.81 6.24 -15.03
N GLU A 83 -12.07 6.12 -15.49
CA GLU A 83 -13.10 5.30 -14.84
C GLU A 83 -12.70 3.83 -14.72
N ASN A 84 -12.02 3.28 -15.74
CA ASN A 84 -11.58 1.88 -15.72
C ASN A 84 -10.54 1.65 -14.62
N PHE A 85 -9.60 2.58 -14.46
CA PHE A 85 -8.61 2.50 -13.38
C PHE A 85 -9.27 2.58 -12.01
N ILE A 86 -10.17 3.54 -11.81
CA ILE A 86 -10.86 3.72 -10.53
C ILE A 86 -11.71 2.48 -10.20
N HIS A 87 -12.41 1.92 -11.19
CA HIS A 87 -13.19 0.69 -11.02
C HIS A 87 -12.30 -0.48 -10.56
N ASP A 88 -11.21 -0.74 -11.27
CA ASP A 88 -10.30 -1.84 -10.97
C ASP A 88 -9.55 -1.63 -9.66
N ALA A 89 -9.09 -0.41 -9.39
CA ALA A 89 -8.44 -0.01 -8.14
C ALA A 89 -9.38 -0.22 -6.94
N ASN A 90 -10.64 0.21 -7.04
CA ASN A 90 -11.64 -0.01 -6.00
C ASN A 90 -11.89 -1.50 -5.78
N ALA A 91 -12.02 -2.29 -6.85
CA ALA A 91 -12.23 -3.73 -6.72
C ALA A 91 -11.07 -4.43 -6.00
N ILE A 92 -9.83 -4.11 -6.34
CA ILE A 92 -8.67 -4.73 -5.68
C ILE A 92 -8.47 -4.21 -4.25
N MET A 93 -8.66 -2.91 -3.98
CA MET A 93 -8.58 -2.38 -2.62
C MET A 93 -9.62 -3.02 -1.69
N ARG A 94 -10.88 -3.15 -2.15
CA ARG A 94 -11.91 -3.88 -1.38
C ARG A 94 -11.51 -5.32 -1.10
N THR A 95 -10.87 -5.98 -2.07
CA THR A 95 -10.36 -7.35 -1.90
C THR A 95 -9.28 -7.41 -0.82
N VAL A 96 -8.29 -6.50 -0.86
CA VAL A 96 -7.22 -6.43 0.16
C VAL A 96 -7.78 -6.13 1.54
N VAL A 97 -8.74 -5.21 1.65
CA VAL A 97 -9.40 -4.88 2.92
C VAL A 97 -10.15 -6.11 3.47
N ASN A 98 -10.83 -6.89 2.64
CA ASN A 98 -11.46 -8.14 3.07
C ASN A 98 -10.44 -9.16 3.62
N PHE A 99 -9.28 -9.30 2.98
CA PHE A 99 -8.21 -10.13 3.52
C PHE A 99 -7.65 -9.57 4.84
N ALA A 100 -7.53 -8.25 4.97
CA ALA A 100 -7.11 -7.62 6.23
C ALA A 100 -8.13 -7.84 7.37
N LEU A 101 -9.44 -7.79 7.08
CA LEU A 101 -10.50 -8.15 8.03
C LEU A 101 -10.38 -9.61 8.49
N ALA A 102 -9.97 -10.51 7.59
CA ALA A 102 -9.77 -11.91 7.93
C ALA A 102 -8.56 -12.15 8.87
N GLU A 103 -7.74 -11.16 9.16
CA GLU A 103 -6.63 -11.26 10.13
C GLU A 103 -7.01 -10.71 11.52
N LEU A 104 -8.20 -10.14 11.67
CA LEU A 104 -8.68 -9.57 12.95
C LEU A 104 -9.25 -10.64 13.88
N PRO A 105 -9.38 -10.37 15.20
CA PRO A 105 -9.98 -11.30 16.15
C PRO A 105 -11.39 -11.76 15.75
N LYS A 106 -11.65 -13.06 15.87
CA LYS A 106 -12.93 -13.68 15.47
C LYS A 106 -13.44 -14.63 16.54
N ASN A 107 -14.74 -14.85 16.51
CA ASN A 107 -15.43 -15.91 17.24
C ASN A 107 -15.99 -16.92 16.22
N ASP A 108 -15.34 -18.08 16.07
CA ASP A 108 -15.69 -19.13 15.11
C ASP A 108 -16.82 -20.07 15.58
N ASP A 109 -17.33 -19.88 16.80
CA ASP A 109 -18.29 -20.78 17.44
C ASP A 109 -19.65 -20.12 17.68
N ILE A 110 -20.07 -19.22 16.78
CA ILE A 110 -21.40 -18.62 16.86
C ILE A 110 -22.47 -19.52 16.22
N VAL A 111 -23.67 -19.47 16.79
CA VAL A 111 -24.87 -20.09 16.22
C VAL A 111 -25.88 -18.99 15.95
N VAL A 112 -26.25 -18.82 14.68
CA VAL A 112 -27.27 -17.85 14.28
C VAL A 112 -28.55 -18.58 13.89
N THR A 113 -29.68 -17.90 14.05
CA THR A 113 -30.98 -18.38 13.61
C THR A 113 -31.36 -17.64 12.33
N THR A 114 -31.61 -18.38 11.25
CA THR A 114 -32.05 -17.80 9.98
C THR A 114 -33.46 -17.22 10.09
N SER A 115 -33.88 -16.42 9.10
CA SER A 115 -35.24 -15.85 9.04
C SER A 115 -36.34 -16.93 9.07
N GLU A 116 -36.03 -18.13 8.60
CA GLU A 116 -36.93 -19.30 8.58
C GLU A 116 -36.85 -20.15 9.87
N GLY A 117 -36.11 -19.70 10.89
CA GLY A 117 -36.00 -20.38 12.18
C GLY A 117 -35.00 -21.55 12.24
N HIS A 118 -34.19 -21.76 11.20
CA HIS A 118 -33.15 -22.79 11.20
C HIS A 118 -31.88 -22.27 11.87
N GLN A 119 -31.20 -23.13 12.63
CA GLN A 119 -29.91 -22.78 13.23
C GLN A 119 -28.74 -23.15 12.31
N CYS A 120 -27.76 -22.26 12.16
CA CYS A 120 -26.50 -22.56 11.48
C CYS A 120 -25.30 -22.05 12.27
N LYS A 121 -24.19 -22.80 12.18
CA LYS A 121 -22.89 -22.38 12.73
C LYS A 121 -22.24 -21.37 11.79
N GLY A 122 -21.58 -20.37 12.36
CA GLY A 122 -20.86 -19.34 11.62
C GLY A 122 -19.65 -18.82 12.38
N SER A 123 -19.06 -17.76 11.84
CA SER A 123 -17.97 -17.00 12.45
C SER A 123 -18.29 -15.51 12.32
N GLU A 124 -17.91 -14.73 13.32
CA GLU A 124 -18.02 -13.27 13.31
C GLU A 124 -16.76 -12.60 13.85
N LEU A 125 -16.58 -11.33 13.52
CA LEU A 125 -15.53 -10.51 14.13
C LEU A 125 -15.86 -10.29 15.61
N ALA A 126 -14.88 -10.51 16.48
CA ALA A 126 -15.01 -10.35 17.93
C ALA A 126 -14.48 -8.98 18.40
N CYS A 127 -14.51 -7.98 17.52
CA CYS A 127 -13.92 -6.66 17.73
C CYS A 127 -14.71 -5.58 16.97
N LEU A 128 -14.68 -4.35 17.50
CA LEU A 128 -15.10 -3.16 16.76
C LEU A 128 -13.95 -2.64 15.90
N ILE A 129 -14.28 -2.08 14.73
CA ILE A 129 -13.28 -1.64 13.76
C ILE A 129 -13.29 -0.12 13.64
N TYR A 130 -12.09 0.44 13.67
CA TYR A 130 -11.81 1.80 13.28
C TYR A 130 -11.09 1.83 11.92
N GLY A 131 -11.81 2.17 10.86
CA GLY A 131 -11.28 2.31 9.51
C GLY A 131 -10.64 3.66 9.27
N VAL A 132 -9.39 3.70 8.82
CA VAL A 132 -8.66 4.92 8.49
C VAL A 132 -8.21 4.89 7.04
N SER A 133 -8.64 5.84 6.22
CA SER A 133 -8.05 6.05 4.89
C SER A 133 -6.93 7.09 4.95
N MET A 134 -5.83 6.84 4.24
CA MET A 134 -4.69 7.74 4.16
C MET A 134 -4.35 8.11 2.72
N ALA A 135 -4.21 9.41 2.45
CA ALA A 135 -3.73 9.93 1.17
C ALA A 135 -3.10 11.31 1.35
N THR A 136 -2.33 11.78 0.37
CA THR A 136 -1.80 13.14 0.32
C THR A 136 -2.87 14.13 -0.16
N SER A 137 -3.72 13.73 -1.10
CA SER A 137 -4.84 14.53 -1.59
C SER A 137 -6.10 14.36 -0.72
N PRO A 138 -6.75 15.47 -0.29
CA PRO A 138 -7.99 15.42 0.49
C PRO A 138 -9.19 14.89 -0.32
N VAL A 139 -9.07 14.89 -1.64
CA VAL A 139 -10.08 14.31 -2.54
C VAL A 139 -9.94 12.79 -2.54
N ILE A 140 -8.73 12.29 -2.79
CA ILE A 140 -8.43 10.85 -2.84
C ILE A 140 -8.71 10.19 -1.49
N GLN A 141 -8.34 10.85 -0.41
CA GLN A 141 -8.64 10.41 0.95
C GLN A 141 -10.13 10.08 1.17
N ARG A 142 -11.04 10.91 0.63
CA ARG A 142 -12.50 10.70 0.75
C ARG A 142 -12.98 9.52 -0.08
N GLU A 143 -12.46 9.36 -1.29
CA GLU A 143 -12.75 8.21 -2.15
C GLU A 143 -12.26 6.89 -1.52
N LEU A 144 -11.07 6.89 -0.92
CA LEU A 144 -10.56 5.75 -0.15
C LEU A 144 -11.42 5.44 1.09
N GLN A 145 -12.00 6.46 1.74
CA GLN A 145 -12.94 6.23 2.83
C GLN A 145 -14.22 5.56 2.32
N GLN A 146 -14.67 5.87 1.10
CA GLN A 146 -15.81 5.19 0.50
C GLN A 146 -15.50 3.70 0.27
N VAL A 147 -14.28 3.36 -0.17
CA VAL A 147 -13.83 1.96 -0.28
C VAL A 147 -13.92 1.22 1.06
N LEU A 148 -13.53 1.87 2.16
CA LEU A 148 -13.68 1.31 3.51
C LEU A 148 -15.16 1.16 3.89
N ARG A 149 -15.99 2.18 3.64
CA ARG A 149 -17.43 2.16 3.93
C ARG A 149 -18.16 1.03 3.19
N ASP A 150 -17.72 0.69 1.98
CA ASP A 150 -18.31 -0.39 1.17
C ASP A 150 -17.99 -1.80 1.69
N VAL A 151 -16.99 -1.96 2.56
CA VAL A 151 -16.46 -3.29 2.96
C VAL A 151 -16.55 -3.55 4.45
N LEU A 152 -16.29 -2.54 5.27
CA LEU A 152 -16.26 -2.70 6.72
C LEU A 152 -17.68 -2.94 7.28
N PRO A 153 -17.81 -3.66 8.41
CA PRO A 153 -19.08 -3.80 9.11
C PRO A 153 -19.79 -2.46 9.34
N SER A 154 -21.12 -2.46 9.33
CA SER A 154 -21.93 -1.23 9.35
C SER A 154 -21.78 -0.38 10.62
N ASP A 155 -21.32 -1.00 11.70
CA ASP A 155 -21.04 -0.37 13.00
C ASP A 155 -19.59 0.13 13.14
N SER A 156 -18.78 0.01 12.08
CA SER A 156 -17.40 0.52 12.07
C SER A 156 -17.36 2.05 12.08
N VAL A 157 -16.37 2.61 12.76
CA VAL A 157 -16.10 4.05 12.73
C VAL A 157 -15.09 4.34 11.62
N LEU A 158 -15.31 5.43 10.87
CA LEU A 158 -14.45 5.80 9.74
C LEU A 158 -13.82 7.17 9.95
N SER A 159 -12.53 7.29 9.68
CA SER A 159 -11.84 8.58 9.55
C SER A 159 -10.95 8.64 8.33
N CYS A 160 -10.52 9.86 8.06
CA CYS A 160 -9.72 10.27 6.94
C CYS A 160 -8.47 10.95 7.52
N VAL A 161 -7.27 10.53 7.09
CA VAL A 161 -6.00 11.19 7.47
C VAL A 161 -5.26 11.71 6.24
N GLN A 162 -5.06 13.03 6.20
CA GLN A 162 -4.31 13.67 5.12
C GLN A 162 -2.83 13.68 5.52
N ILE A 163 -2.00 13.17 4.62
CA ILE A 163 -0.55 13.10 4.79
C ILE A 163 0.05 14.39 4.24
N GLU A 164 0.72 15.16 5.09
CA GLU A 164 1.56 16.28 4.66
C GLU A 164 3.03 15.92 4.92
N GLN A 165 3.85 15.93 3.87
CA GLN A 165 5.30 15.81 4.05
C GLN A 165 5.87 17.14 4.53
N GLY A 166 6.37 17.16 5.76
CA GLY A 166 7.06 18.29 6.36
C GLY A 166 8.51 18.43 5.89
N ARG A 167 9.21 19.41 6.47
CA ARG A 167 10.65 19.59 6.23
C ARG A 167 11.43 18.44 6.87
N ASN A 168 12.54 18.05 6.25
CA ASN A 168 13.46 17.01 6.72
C ASN A 168 12.91 15.56 6.74
N GLY A 169 11.85 15.28 5.97
CA GLY A 169 11.29 13.91 5.87
C GLY A 169 10.34 13.54 7.02
N CYS A 170 9.98 14.48 7.89
CA CYS A 170 8.91 14.26 8.87
C CYS A 170 7.54 14.31 8.20
N TYR A 171 6.59 13.52 8.69
CA TYR A 171 5.20 13.55 8.24
C TYR A 171 4.30 14.21 9.28
N LYS A 172 3.31 14.95 8.81
CA LYS A 172 2.23 15.51 9.61
C LYS A 172 0.92 14.88 9.15
N PHE A 173 0.11 14.50 10.13
CA PHE A 173 -1.16 13.82 9.92
C PHE A 173 -2.29 14.79 10.29
N LEU A 174 -3.08 15.19 9.30
CA LEU A 174 -4.29 15.96 9.52
C LEU A 174 -5.48 15.00 9.56
N ALA A 175 -5.89 14.62 10.76
CA ALA A 175 -7.05 13.77 10.96
C ALA A 175 -8.33 14.60 10.92
N SER A 176 -9.35 14.13 10.19
CA SER A 176 -10.66 14.79 10.12
C SER A 176 -11.45 14.74 11.43
N THR A 177 -11.09 13.81 12.32
CA THR A 177 -11.81 13.53 13.57
C THR A 177 -10.89 12.81 14.54
N SER A 178 -10.83 13.29 15.79
CA SER A 178 -10.32 12.52 16.92
C SER A 178 -11.51 11.77 17.51
N PRO A 179 -11.49 10.44 17.55
CA PRO A 179 -12.57 9.68 18.16
C PRO A 179 -12.25 9.56 19.64
N ASP A 180 -13.16 9.99 20.50
CA ASP A 180 -13.21 9.44 21.85
C ASP A 180 -13.27 7.91 21.69
N THR A 181 -12.42 7.13 22.39
CA THR A 181 -12.38 5.64 22.40
C THR A 181 -11.69 4.92 21.22
N ILE A 182 -10.76 5.55 20.50
CA ILE A 182 -10.00 4.87 19.43
C ILE A 182 -9.22 3.64 19.94
N GLU A 183 -8.80 3.64 21.21
CA GLU A 183 -8.07 2.57 21.89
C GLU A 183 -8.83 1.25 22.06
N ASP A 184 -10.16 1.31 22.01
CA ASP A 184 -11.06 0.15 22.17
C ASP A 184 -11.32 -0.61 20.86
N HIS A 185 -10.77 -0.13 19.74
CA HIS A 185 -11.01 -0.68 18.41
C HIS A 185 -9.79 -1.36 17.81
N GLU A 186 -10.02 -2.32 16.91
CA GLU A 186 -9.01 -2.74 15.93
C GLU A 186 -8.91 -1.67 14.85
N ILE A 187 -7.70 -1.20 14.55
CA ILE A 187 -7.46 -0.14 13.57
C ILE A 187 -7.11 -0.76 12.22
N LEU A 188 -7.92 -0.50 11.19
CA LEU A 188 -7.65 -0.91 9.82
C LEU A 188 -7.29 0.32 8.97
N VAL A 189 -6.03 0.40 8.57
CA VAL A 189 -5.49 1.53 7.79
C VAL A 189 -5.41 1.16 6.31
N LEU A 190 -6.09 1.89 5.44
CA LEU A 190 -5.97 1.76 3.99
C LEU A 190 -5.04 2.85 3.43
N ILE A 191 -3.92 2.42 2.84
CA ILE A 191 -3.00 3.25 2.07
C ILE A 191 -2.63 2.54 0.76
N PRO A 192 -3.02 3.03 -0.43
CA PRO A 192 -2.90 2.27 -1.68
C PRO A 192 -1.47 1.87 -2.05
N GLU A 193 -0.49 2.73 -1.78
CA GLU A 193 0.92 2.52 -2.10
C GLU A 193 1.81 2.88 -0.91
N ILE A 194 2.80 2.03 -0.61
CA ILE A 194 3.86 2.32 0.38
C ILE A 194 5.22 2.43 -0.34
N SER A 195 5.45 3.57 -0.98
CA SER A 195 6.76 3.94 -1.57
C SER A 195 7.70 4.60 -0.56
N ASP A 196 7.16 5.23 0.49
CA ASP A 196 7.92 5.69 1.65
C ASP A 196 7.29 5.13 2.94
N VAL A 197 7.97 4.17 3.55
CA VAL A 197 7.51 3.49 4.76
C VAL A 197 7.55 4.39 5.99
N GLU A 198 8.34 5.47 5.97
CA GLU A 198 8.41 6.40 7.11
C GLU A 198 7.08 7.07 7.40
N CYS A 199 6.26 7.29 6.36
CA CYS A 199 4.90 7.80 6.52
C CYS A 199 4.05 6.85 7.37
N VAL A 200 4.05 5.56 7.04
CA VAL A 200 3.25 4.54 7.74
C VAL A 200 3.78 4.33 9.15
N ILE A 201 5.10 4.24 9.32
CA ILE A 201 5.75 4.14 10.63
C ILE A 201 5.38 5.36 11.49
N GLY A 202 5.48 6.56 10.95
CA GLY A 202 5.11 7.80 11.65
C GLY A 202 3.64 7.78 12.11
N PHE A 203 2.75 7.28 11.27
CA PHE A 203 1.33 7.20 11.61
C PHE A 203 1.03 6.14 12.69
N ILE A 204 1.69 4.99 12.65
CA ILE A 204 1.62 3.99 13.73
C ILE A 204 2.09 4.57 15.05
N HIS A 205 3.18 5.35 15.05
CA HIS A 205 3.65 6.04 16.26
C HIS A 205 2.66 7.11 16.74
N TYR A 206 2.05 7.85 15.82
CA TYR A 206 0.98 8.80 16.15
C TYR A 206 -0.19 8.10 16.84
N LEU A 207 -0.70 6.98 16.31
CA LEU A 207 -1.77 6.20 16.93
C LEU A 207 -1.37 5.68 18.32
N ALA A 208 -0.14 5.16 18.46
CA ALA A 208 0.37 4.68 19.74
C ALA A 208 0.48 5.78 20.80
N GLN A 209 0.83 7.01 20.40
CA GLN A 209 0.82 8.17 21.30
C GLN A 209 -0.59 8.55 21.78
N HIS A 210 -1.62 8.12 21.06
CA HIS A 210 -3.04 8.31 21.41
C HIS A 210 -3.67 7.06 22.04
N GLY A 211 -2.85 6.11 22.54
CA GLY A 211 -3.32 4.98 23.34
C GLY A 211 -3.65 3.71 22.56
N VAL A 212 -3.50 3.70 21.23
CA VAL A 212 -3.70 2.50 20.42
C VAL A 212 -2.53 1.53 20.58
N GLU A 213 -2.82 0.28 20.93
CA GLU A 213 -1.81 -0.78 20.99
C GLU A 213 -1.36 -1.18 19.58
N LYS A 214 -0.05 -1.39 19.38
CA LYS A 214 0.52 -1.58 18.02
C LYS A 214 0.06 -2.86 17.34
N ASP A 215 -0.31 -3.88 18.11
CA ASP A 215 -0.85 -5.17 17.66
C ASP A 215 -2.32 -5.12 17.26
N LYS A 216 -3.05 -4.07 17.64
CA LYS A 216 -4.40 -3.76 17.13
C LYS A 216 -4.41 -3.07 15.77
N ILE A 217 -3.24 -2.76 15.21
CA ILE A 217 -3.12 -2.03 13.95
C ILE A 217 -2.87 -3.00 12.80
N THR A 218 -3.70 -2.92 11.76
CA THR A 218 -3.55 -3.65 10.49
C THR A 218 -3.51 -2.65 9.33
N VAL A 219 -2.39 -2.63 8.60
CA VAL A 219 -2.22 -1.80 7.41
C VAL A 219 -2.54 -2.61 6.16
N ALA A 220 -3.43 -2.10 5.31
CA ALA A 220 -3.81 -2.67 4.03
C ALA A 220 -3.25 -1.81 2.88
N THR A 221 -2.54 -2.41 1.92
CA THR A 221 -1.97 -1.71 0.77
C THR A 221 -1.98 -2.54 -0.51
N LEU A 222 -1.95 -1.91 -1.69
CA LEU A 222 -1.86 -2.64 -2.95
C LEU A 222 -0.42 -3.06 -3.27
N VAL A 223 0.55 -2.19 -2.97
CA VAL A 223 1.93 -2.44 -3.36
C VAL A 223 2.92 -1.82 -2.37
N ILE A 224 3.90 -2.64 -2.01
CA ILE A 224 5.09 -2.25 -1.24
C ILE A 224 6.32 -2.86 -1.91
N HIS A 225 7.47 -2.22 -1.77
CA HIS A 225 8.74 -2.75 -2.25
C HIS A 225 9.58 -3.34 -1.11
N ARG A 226 10.56 -4.17 -1.47
CA ARG A 226 11.37 -4.93 -0.50
C ARG A 226 11.96 -4.09 0.63
N GLU A 227 12.62 -2.98 0.32
CA GLU A 227 13.31 -2.16 1.32
C GLU A 227 12.32 -1.58 2.34
N ALA A 228 11.19 -1.03 1.87
CA ALA A 228 10.11 -0.58 2.74
C ALA A 228 9.56 -1.70 3.62
N ALA A 229 9.29 -2.88 3.07
CA ALA A 229 8.78 -4.01 3.84
C ALA A 229 9.78 -4.54 4.88
N ASP A 230 11.06 -4.68 4.49
CA ASP A 230 12.12 -5.12 5.40
C ASP A 230 12.27 -4.13 6.57
N LYS A 231 12.14 -2.82 6.32
CA LYS A 231 12.15 -1.78 7.36
C LYS A 231 10.89 -1.79 8.23
N PHE A 232 9.71 -1.94 7.61
CA PHE A 232 8.44 -2.08 8.34
C PHE A 232 8.52 -3.23 9.35
N CYS A 233 8.94 -4.42 8.92
CA CYS A 233 9.06 -5.57 9.82
C CYS A 233 10.14 -5.40 10.90
N GLN A 234 11.15 -4.56 10.69
CA GLN A 234 12.16 -4.28 11.71
C GLN A 234 11.62 -3.35 12.81
N VAL A 235 10.83 -2.34 12.43
CA VAL A 235 10.37 -1.27 13.33
C VAL A 235 9.00 -1.56 13.94
N CYS A 236 8.07 -2.11 13.16
CA CYS A 236 6.66 -2.32 13.50
C CYS A 236 6.32 -3.81 13.64
N LYS A 237 7.11 -4.55 14.44
CA LYS A 237 7.01 -6.01 14.59
C LYS A 237 5.64 -6.53 15.04
N GLU A 238 4.94 -5.73 15.83
CA GLU A 238 3.62 -6.06 16.40
C GLU A 238 2.48 -5.72 15.43
N THR A 239 2.69 -4.77 14.53
CA THR A 239 1.68 -4.31 13.57
C THR A 239 1.60 -5.22 12.37
N ARG A 240 0.38 -5.54 11.93
CA ARG A 240 0.14 -6.36 10.74
C ARG A 240 0.16 -5.50 9.48
N LEU A 241 0.76 -6.02 8.40
CA LEU A 241 0.71 -5.44 7.06
C LEU A 241 0.17 -6.48 6.07
N VAL A 242 -0.95 -6.18 5.43
CA VAL A 242 -1.53 -6.99 4.37
C VAL A 242 -1.35 -6.23 3.06
N THR A 243 -0.64 -6.84 2.11
CA THR A 243 -0.36 -6.23 0.81
C THR A 243 -0.84 -7.10 -0.35
N ALA A 244 -1.42 -6.48 -1.39
CA ALA A 244 -1.75 -7.23 -2.61
C ALA A 244 -0.50 -7.75 -3.31
N SER A 245 0.58 -6.95 -3.39
CA SER A 245 1.78 -7.30 -4.16
C SER A 245 3.07 -6.79 -3.52
N PHE A 246 4.16 -7.51 -3.76
CA PHE A 246 5.48 -7.25 -3.20
C PHE A 246 6.51 -7.08 -4.30
N ASP A 247 6.99 -5.85 -4.47
CA ASP A 247 7.80 -5.45 -5.62
C ASP A 247 9.28 -5.25 -5.28
N ALA A 248 10.10 -5.07 -6.31
CA ALA A 248 11.54 -5.23 -6.21
C ALA A 248 12.21 -4.09 -5.44
N ALA A 249 11.98 -2.84 -5.86
CA ALA A 249 12.71 -1.68 -5.35
C ALA A 249 11.95 -0.37 -5.59
N LYS A 250 12.47 0.71 -5.01
CA LYS A 250 12.12 2.08 -5.37
C LYS A 250 13.04 2.56 -6.50
N GLY A 251 12.46 3.08 -7.57
CA GLY A 251 13.17 3.69 -8.69
C GLY A 251 13.78 5.03 -8.32
N SER A 252 14.65 5.55 -9.20
CA SER A 252 15.29 6.86 -9.02
C SER A 252 14.31 8.04 -9.12
N ASP A 253 13.17 7.81 -9.75
CA ASP A 253 12.02 8.71 -9.84
C ASP A 253 11.14 8.70 -8.58
N GLY A 254 11.42 7.80 -7.64
CA GLY A 254 10.69 7.67 -6.37
C GLY A 254 9.50 6.69 -6.43
N TYR A 255 9.21 6.09 -7.58
CA TYR A 255 8.11 5.13 -7.72
C TYR A 255 8.56 3.70 -7.44
N ILE A 256 7.63 2.83 -7.06
CA ILE A 256 7.92 1.40 -6.91
C ILE A 256 8.11 0.76 -8.28
N VAL A 257 9.06 -0.17 -8.41
CA VAL A 257 9.33 -0.92 -9.64
C VAL A 257 9.07 -2.42 -9.42
N PRO A 258 8.21 -3.07 -10.22
CA PRO A 258 7.46 -2.52 -11.37
C PRO A 258 6.31 -1.56 -10.98
N GLY A 259 5.78 -1.65 -9.77
CA GLY A 259 4.78 -0.72 -9.20
C GLY A 259 3.50 -0.56 -10.00
N ILE A 260 2.77 0.52 -9.70
CA ILE A 260 1.50 0.91 -10.35
C ILE A 260 1.55 2.36 -10.89
N GLY A 261 2.75 2.96 -10.97
CA GLY A 261 2.92 4.38 -11.26
C GLY A 261 2.42 5.27 -10.12
N ASN A 262 2.17 6.55 -10.39
CA ASN A 262 1.58 7.46 -9.40
C ASN A 262 0.10 7.11 -9.18
N PHE A 263 -0.20 6.40 -8.09
CA PHE A 263 -1.57 5.97 -7.80
C PHE A 263 -2.53 7.16 -7.68
N GLU A 264 -2.19 8.20 -6.92
CA GLU A 264 -3.12 9.31 -6.67
C GLU A 264 -3.42 10.10 -7.95
N GLU A 265 -2.45 10.29 -8.85
CA GLU A 265 -2.70 10.93 -10.15
C GLU A 265 -3.64 10.11 -11.04
N ARG A 266 -3.42 8.78 -11.11
CA ARG A 266 -4.26 7.87 -11.88
C ARG A 266 -5.66 7.71 -11.30
N TYR A 267 -5.77 7.82 -9.98
CA TYR A 267 -7.03 7.68 -9.25
C TYR A 267 -7.82 9.00 -9.21
N ALA A 268 -7.15 10.15 -9.32
CA ALA A 268 -7.79 11.47 -9.34
C ALA A 268 -8.48 11.80 -10.67
N SER A 269 -8.27 11.03 -11.73
CA SER A 269 -8.56 11.43 -13.12
C SER A 269 -10.04 11.72 -13.44
N LEU A 270 -10.99 11.41 -12.55
CA LEU A 270 -12.39 11.83 -12.68
C LEU A 270 -12.80 12.95 -11.72
N VAL A 271 -12.04 13.15 -10.64
CA VAL A 271 -12.49 14.04 -9.57
C VAL A 271 -12.23 15.52 -9.90
N SER A 272 -11.39 15.79 -10.90
CA SER A 272 -11.22 17.13 -11.47
C SER A 272 -12.41 17.60 -12.30
N ASP A 273 -13.15 16.69 -12.95
CA ASP A 273 -14.19 17.05 -13.92
C ASP A 273 -15.52 17.43 -13.26
N THR A 274 -15.77 16.97 -12.03
CA THR A 274 -16.98 17.33 -11.24
C THR A 274 -16.92 18.69 -10.55
N SER A 275 -15.82 19.45 -10.67
CA SER A 275 -15.71 20.79 -10.08
C SER A 275 -16.25 21.92 -10.98
N CYS A 276 -16.63 21.60 -12.22
CA CYS A 276 -17.05 22.57 -13.23
C CYS A 276 -18.54 22.96 -13.19
N ASP A 277 -19.42 22.17 -12.54
CA ASP A 277 -20.88 22.26 -12.78
C ASP A 277 -21.70 22.83 -11.60
N ASN A 278 -21.08 23.48 -10.60
CA ASN A 278 -21.81 24.11 -9.50
C ASN A 278 -21.42 25.58 -9.26
N GLN A 279 -21.31 26.36 -10.33
CA GLN A 279 -21.48 27.82 -10.29
C GLN A 279 -22.49 28.20 -11.37
N ASP A 280 -23.77 28.28 -10.99
CA ASP A 280 -24.76 29.26 -11.52
C ASP A 280 -26.18 28.93 -11.07
N LEU A 281 -26.45 28.94 -9.75
CA LEU A 281 -27.80 29.11 -9.24
C LEU A 281 -27.80 30.00 -7.99
N SER A 282 -27.39 31.25 -8.18
CA SER A 282 -27.83 32.36 -7.32
C SER A 282 -27.84 33.66 -8.11
N CYS A 283 -29.02 34.09 -8.59
CA CYS A 283 -29.56 35.44 -8.38
C CYS A 283 -30.79 35.69 -9.28
N SER A 284 -31.98 35.57 -8.71
CA SER A 284 -33.07 36.51 -9.03
C SER A 284 -34.13 36.42 -7.94
N SER A 285 -33.88 37.12 -6.83
CA SER A 285 -34.92 37.51 -5.88
C SER A 285 -35.70 38.71 -6.43
N GLN A 286 -37.03 38.58 -6.40
CA GLN A 286 -38.05 39.64 -6.25
C GLN A 286 -38.25 40.66 -7.39
N SER A 287 -39.47 40.70 -7.95
CA SER A 287 -40.48 41.72 -7.58
C SER A 287 -41.69 41.74 -8.52
N ARG A 288 -42.87 41.93 -7.90
CA ARG A 288 -44.25 42.15 -8.40
C ARG A 288 -45.13 40.92 -8.59
#